data_AF-A0A930AP50-F1
#
_entry.id   AF-A0A930AP50-F1
#
_cell.length_a   1.000
_cell.length_b   1.000
_cell.length_c   1.000
_cell.angle_alpha   90.00
_cell.angle_beta   90.00
_cell.angle_gamma   90.00
#
_symmetry.space_group_name_H-M   'P 1'
#
loop_
_entity.id
_entity.type
_entity.pdbx_description
1 polymer ?
#
loop_
_entity_poly.entity_id
_entity_poly.type
_entity_poly.pdbx_seq_one_letter_code
_entity_poly.pdbx_strand_id
1 'polypeptide(L)'
;HEIAKAIAPTAIEGVKIRPESLQPEEKKEEKAESAAPVSNGAIPEGTVIGDGKIKFVLARVDTRLLHGQVATSWTKATNPNRIIVVSDKVAKDDLRKKLIEQAAPTGVRAHVIPLKKLVEVYNDPRFGDTKALLLFETPQEALEVIEQGVKIDELNIGSMAHSVGKVQISNALSVDQDDVETYKKLRDLGVKMDVRKVVSDSPADIFKLIEAKSNEGLKL
;
A
#
# COMPACT_ATOMS: atom_id res chain seq x y z
N HIS A 1 25.07 -51.92 20.68
CA HIS A 1 23.72 -52.14 21.21
C HIS A 1 22.95 -50.84 21.12
N GLU A 2 21.89 -50.90 20.34
CA GLU A 2 20.95 -49.84 19.99
C GLU A 2 19.95 -49.53 21.12
N ILE A 3 19.30 -48.36 21.01
CA ILE A 3 17.97 -48.00 21.56
C ILE A 3 17.88 -47.70 23.08
N ALA A 4 17.51 -46.45 23.41
CA ALA A 4 16.26 -46.18 24.15
C ALA A 4 15.97 -44.67 24.26
N LYS A 5 14.96 -44.25 23.51
CA LYS A 5 14.13 -43.05 23.72
C LYS A 5 13.12 -43.32 24.84
N ALA A 6 12.50 -42.23 25.33
CA ALA A 6 11.34 -42.16 26.24
C ALA A 6 11.74 -42.21 27.73
N ILE A 7 11.20 -41.40 28.64
CA ILE A 7 9.80 -41.01 28.87
C ILE A 7 9.83 -39.71 29.73
N ALA A 8 9.04 -38.68 29.38
CA ALA A 8 8.70 -37.56 30.29
C ALA A 8 7.57 -38.01 31.24
N PRO A 9 7.42 -37.46 32.46
CA PRO A 9 6.35 -36.44 32.60
C PRO A 9 6.54 -35.35 33.70
N THR A 10 5.98 -34.20 33.37
CA THR A 10 5.22 -33.20 34.17
C THR A 10 5.07 -33.27 35.70
N ALA A 11 4.85 -32.06 36.24
CA ALA A 11 4.05 -31.67 37.43
C ALA A 11 4.93 -31.19 38.62
N ILE A 12 4.63 -30.14 39.39
CA ILE A 12 3.37 -29.56 39.88
C ILE A 12 3.59 -28.06 40.25
N GLU A 13 2.61 -27.20 39.96
CA GLU A 13 2.44 -25.84 40.50
C GLU A 13 2.09 -25.84 42.01
N GLY A 14 2.57 -24.86 42.80
CA GLY A 14 2.17 -24.73 44.21
C GLY A 14 2.61 -23.46 44.97
N VAL A 15 2.02 -22.30 44.63
CA VAL A 15 1.50 -21.20 45.49
C VAL A 15 2.29 -20.62 46.71
N LYS A 16 2.62 -19.31 46.57
CA LYS A 16 2.81 -18.17 47.55
C LYS A 16 3.94 -18.31 48.60
N ILE A 17 4.69 -17.26 48.99
CA ILE A 17 4.31 -15.98 49.63
C ILE A 17 5.48 -14.96 49.44
N ARG A 18 5.18 -13.65 49.25
CA ARG A 18 6.18 -12.54 49.22
C ARG A 18 6.81 -12.30 50.61
N PRO A 19 8.01 -11.69 50.67
CA PRO A 19 8.04 -10.31 51.17
C PRO A 19 8.76 -9.34 50.23
N GLU A 20 8.21 -8.14 50.21
CA GLU A 20 8.41 -7.03 49.28
C GLU A 20 9.51 -6.07 49.77
N SER A 21 10.74 -6.55 50.00
CA SER A 21 11.75 -5.65 50.58
C SER A 21 13.23 -5.93 50.27
N LEU A 22 13.57 -6.69 49.23
CA LEU A 22 14.98 -6.98 48.94
C LEU A 22 15.28 -7.12 47.44
N GLN A 23 15.33 -6.00 46.71
CA GLN A 23 16.24 -5.84 45.56
C GLN A 23 16.85 -4.43 45.56
N PRO A 24 18.18 -4.30 45.46
CA PRO A 24 18.90 -3.04 45.58
C PRO A 24 18.75 -2.14 44.33
N GLU A 25 18.62 -0.83 44.56
CA GLU A 25 18.65 0.21 43.53
C GLU A 25 20.07 0.43 42.99
N GLU A 26 20.27 0.30 41.68
CA GLU A 26 21.41 0.90 40.97
C GLU A 26 20.98 1.57 39.66
N LYS A 27 21.17 2.89 39.66
CA LYS A 27 21.38 3.88 38.57
C LYS A 27 21.03 3.48 37.13
N LYS A 28 19.97 4.11 36.60
CA LYS A 28 19.79 4.39 35.17
C LYS A 28 20.74 5.50 34.73
N GLU A 29 21.73 5.16 33.89
CA GLU A 29 22.42 6.12 33.03
C GLU A 29 21.60 6.34 31.74
N GLU A 30 21.45 7.61 31.39
CA GLU A 30 20.77 8.10 30.19
C GLU A 30 21.52 7.67 28.90
N LYS A 31 20.80 7.02 27.99
CA LYS A 31 21.08 7.11 26.55
C LYS A 31 19.88 7.75 25.89
N ALA A 32 20.14 8.91 25.28
CA ALA A 32 19.18 9.75 24.59
C ALA A 32 18.47 9.00 23.46
N GLU A 33 17.21 8.65 23.69
CA GLU A 33 16.23 8.45 22.64
C GLU A 33 15.81 9.83 22.12
N SER A 34 16.04 10.09 20.83
CA SER A 34 15.40 11.21 20.14
C SER A 34 13.91 10.89 19.97
N ALA A 35 13.13 11.15 21.01
CA ALA A 35 11.68 11.13 20.96
C ALA A 35 11.19 12.31 20.09
N ALA A 36 10.81 12.04 18.85
CA ALA A 36 9.88 12.93 18.17
C ALA A 36 8.53 12.84 18.91
N PRO A 37 7.89 13.95 19.29
CA PRO A 37 6.66 13.92 20.05
C PRO A 37 5.53 13.38 19.17
N VAL A 38 5.00 12.21 19.53
CA VAL A 38 3.65 11.80 19.12
C VAL A 38 2.65 12.70 19.84
N SER A 39 2.31 13.82 19.20
CA SER A 39 1.17 14.64 19.63
C SER A 39 -0.12 13.94 19.20
N ASN A 40 -0.82 13.32 20.15
CA ASN A 40 -2.17 12.76 20.00
C ASN A 40 -3.27 13.84 20.03
N GLY A 41 -2.96 15.06 19.57
CA GLY A 41 -3.92 16.14 19.38
C GLY A 41 -4.32 16.21 17.91
N ALA A 42 -5.62 16.30 17.63
CA ALA A 42 -6.09 16.61 16.28
C ALA A 42 -5.40 17.90 15.81
N ILE A 43 -4.59 17.80 14.76
CA ILE A 43 -3.87 18.95 14.21
C ILE A 43 -4.92 19.92 13.66
N PRO A 44 -4.97 21.18 14.14
CA PRO A 44 -5.96 22.16 13.69
C PRO A 44 -5.96 22.28 12.17
N GLU A 45 -7.16 22.34 11.56
CA GLU A 45 -7.30 22.64 10.14
C GLU A 45 -6.57 23.96 9.81
N GLY A 46 -5.68 23.94 8.82
CA GLY A 46 -4.84 25.08 8.43
C GLY A 46 -3.38 25.02 8.91
N THR A 47 -3.00 24.04 9.72
CA THR A 47 -1.58 23.84 10.07
C THR A 47 -0.81 23.26 8.87
N VAL A 48 0.17 24.02 8.37
CA VAL A 48 1.07 23.54 7.30
C VAL A 48 2.21 22.74 7.92
N ILE A 49 2.38 21.50 7.47
CA ILE A 49 3.48 20.62 7.86
C ILE A 49 4.35 20.38 6.64
N GLY A 50 5.68 20.47 6.75
CA GLY A 50 6.59 20.30 5.61
C GLY A 50 6.35 21.35 4.52
N ASP A 51 6.22 20.90 3.27
CA ASP A 51 5.86 21.75 2.11
C ASP A 51 4.34 21.88 1.90
N GLY A 52 3.54 21.37 2.85
CA GLY A 52 2.08 21.43 2.79
C GLY A 52 1.46 20.55 1.70
N LYS A 53 2.20 19.59 1.12
CA LYS A 53 1.66 18.69 0.09
C LYS A 53 2.07 17.25 0.35
N ILE A 54 1.09 16.35 0.34
CA ILE A 54 1.37 14.92 0.36
C ILE A 54 2.27 14.53 -0.82
N LYS A 55 3.30 13.71 -0.55
CA LYS A 55 4.24 13.23 -1.56
C LYS A 55 3.86 11.82 -1.96
N PHE A 56 3.49 11.63 -3.22
CA PHE A 56 3.27 10.29 -3.76
C PHE A 56 4.59 9.71 -4.23
N VAL A 57 5.07 8.68 -3.52
CA VAL A 57 6.32 7.98 -3.90
C VAL A 57 6.09 6.90 -4.95
N LEU A 58 4.85 6.41 -5.03
CA LEU A 58 4.38 5.46 -6.03
C LEU A 58 2.85 5.50 -6.08
N ALA A 59 2.28 5.54 -7.28
CA ALA A 59 0.89 5.18 -7.51
C ALA A 59 0.86 3.86 -8.27
N ARG A 60 0.10 2.88 -7.79
CA ARG A 60 0.09 1.53 -8.37
C ARG A 60 -1.32 0.99 -8.53
N VAL A 61 -1.61 0.44 -9.70
CA VAL A 61 -2.81 -0.36 -9.97
C VAL A 61 -2.50 -1.82 -9.68
N ASP A 62 -3.16 -2.38 -8.67
CA ASP A 62 -3.05 -3.80 -8.32
C ASP A 62 -4.37 -4.32 -7.76
N THR A 63 -5.06 -5.18 -8.52
CA THR A 63 -6.34 -5.79 -8.12
C THR A 63 -6.28 -6.55 -6.79
N ARG A 64 -5.09 -6.95 -6.32
CA ARG A 64 -4.91 -7.62 -5.02
C ARG A 64 -4.47 -6.67 -3.91
N LEU A 65 -4.27 -5.38 -4.22
CA LEU A 65 -3.93 -4.33 -3.27
C LEU A 65 -2.69 -4.69 -2.43
N LEU A 66 -2.83 -4.69 -1.11
CA LEU A 66 -1.73 -4.92 -0.19
C LEU A 66 -1.57 -6.43 0.09
N HIS A 67 -0.72 -7.11 -0.68
CA HIS A 67 -0.58 -8.55 -0.57
C HIS A 67 0.87 -9.06 -0.73
N GLY A 68 1.20 -10.11 0.02
CA GLY A 68 2.40 -10.93 -0.13
C GLY A 68 3.73 -10.16 -0.14
N GLN A 69 4.74 -10.74 -0.77
CA GLN A 69 6.08 -10.15 -0.87
C GLN A 69 6.16 -8.96 -1.84
N VAL A 70 5.16 -8.79 -2.71
CA VAL A 70 5.10 -7.68 -3.67
C VAL A 70 4.95 -6.35 -2.93
N ALA A 71 4.01 -6.28 -1.98
CA ALA A 71 3.82 -5.13 -1.11
C ALA A 71 5.10 -4.77 -0.33
N THR A 72 5.74 -5.77 0.27
CA THR A 72 6.99 -5.60 1.03
C THR A 72 8.12 -5.07 0.15
N SER A 73 8.27 -5.61 -1.07
CA SER A 73 9.33 -5.20 -2.01
C SER A 73 9.16 -3.75 -2.44
N TRP A 74 7.95 -3.35 -2.85
CA TRP A 74 7.64 -1.97 -3.23
C TRP A 74 7.78 -1.01 -2.06
N THR A 75 7.35 -1.41 -0.86
CA THR A 75 7.50 -0.60 0.35
C THR A 75 8.98 -0.35 0.66
N LYS A 76 9.85 -1.37 0.55
CA LYS A 76 11.30 -1.20 0.73
C LYS A 76 11.93 -0.32 -0.34
N ALA A 77 11.52 -0.47 -1.60
CA ALA A 77 12.10 0.27 -2.72
C ALA A 77 11.70 1.75 -2.72
N THR A 78 10.48 2.08 -2.28
CA THR A 78 9.91 3.44 -2.33
C THR A 78 9.91 4.15 -0.98
N ASN A 79 10.12 3.40 0.11
CA ASN A 79 10.21 3.87 1.50
C ASN A 79 9.08 4.83 1.93
N PRO A 80 7.80 4.47 1.74
CA PRO A 80 6.67 5.28 2.19
C PRO A 80 6.52 5.21 3.72
N ASN A 81 5.99 6.26 4.33
CA ASN A 81 5.53 6.22 5.72
C ASN A 81 4.02 5.92 5.83
N ARG A 82 3.31 5.92 4.69
CA ARG A 82 1.89 5.62 4.60
C ARG A 82 1.55 4.86 3.32
N ILE A 83 0.66 3.90 3.41
CA ILE A 83 0.01 3.25 2.27
C ILE A 83 -1.45 3.67 2.27
N ILE A 84 -1.96 4.10 1.12
CA ILE A 84 -3.34 4.53 0.97
C ILE A 84 -3.95 3.70 -0.16
N VAL A 85 -4.85 2.80 0.22
CA VAL A 85 -5.74 2.12 -0.72
C VAL A 85 -6.91 3.05 -1.00
N VAL A 86 -7.13 3.32 -2.29
CA VAL A 86 -8.16 4.25 -2.76
C VAL A 86 -9.19 3.44 -3.54
N SER A 87 -10.32 3.15 -2.91
CA SER A 87 -11.44 2.43 -3.53
C SER A 87 -12.71 2.64 -2.71
N ASP A 88 -13.77 3.11 -3.36
CA ASP A 88 -15.09 3.27 -2.75
C ASP A 88 -15.71 1.92 -2.35
N LYS A 89 -15.37 0.85 -3.07
CA LYS A 89 -15.88 -0.50 -2.81
C LYS A 89 -15.21 -1.07 -1.56
N VAL A 90 -13.89 -1.02 -1.49
CA VAL A 90 -13.13 -1.53 -0.33
C VAL A 90 -13.41 -0.67 0.90
N ALA A 91 -13.56 0.65 0.75
CA ALA A 91 -13.85 1.54 1.87
C ALA A 91 -15.18 1.24 2.60
N LYS A 92 -16.11 0.53 1.93
CA LYS A 92 -17.40 0.09 2.47
C LYS A 92 -17.38 -1.35 3.00
N ASP A 93 -16.28 -2.08 2.82
CA ASP A 93 -16.13 -3.48 3.25
C ASP A 93 -15.20 -3.56 4.47
N ASP A 94 -15.80 -3.64 5.66
CA ASP A 94 -15.07 -3.64 6.93
C ASP A 94 -14.09 -4.82 7.07
N LEU A 95 -14.42 -5.97 6.49
CA LEU A 95 -13.53 -7.13 6.53
C LEU A 95 -12.31 -6.87 5.66
N ARG A 96 -12.50 -6.45 4.41
CA ARG A 96 -11.39 -6.14 3.49
C ARG A 96 -10.50 -5.03 4.04
N LYS A 97 -11.07 -3.99 4.65
CA LYS A 97 -10.31 -2.92 5.30
C LYS A 97 -9.39 -3.43 6.39
N LYS A 98 -9.93 -4.21 7.32
CA LYS A 98 -9.15 -4.78 8.43
C LYS A 98 -8.02 -5.67 7.91
N LEU A 99 -8.30 -6.50 6.90
CA LEU A 99 -7.28 -7.36 6.30
C LEU A 99 -6.16 -6.56 5.65
N ILE A 100 -6.48 -5.47 4.94
CA ILE A 100 -5.48 -4.56 4.36
C ILE A 100 -4.66 -3.88 5.44
N GLU A 101 -5.30 -3.37 6.49
CA GLU A 101 -4.60 -2.72 7.61
C GLU A 101 -3.66 -3.68 8.34
N GLN A 102 -4.05 -4.95 8.49
CA GLN A 102 -3.22 -6.01 9.07
C GLN A 102 -2.10 -6.48 8.15
N ALA A 103 -2.26 -6.33 6.82
CA ALA A 103 -1.23 -6.67 5.84
C ALA A 103 -0.15 -5.58 5.70
N ALA A 104 -0.27 -4.46 6.43
CA ALA A 104 0.69 -3.37 6.40
C ALA A 104 2.09 -3.81 6.85
N PRO A 105 3.15 -3.50 6.08
CA PRO A 105 4.51 -3.75 6.51
C PRO A 105 4.86 -2.99 7.79
N THR A 106 5.75 -3.56 8.62
CA THR A 106 6.20 -2.95 9.87
C THR A 106 6.74 -1.54 9.64
N GLY A 107 6.28 -0.58 10.45
CA GLY A 107 6.70 0.82 10.38
C GLY A 107 5.93 1.67 9.37
N VAL A 108 4.98 1.09 8.62
CA VAL A 108 4.15 1.81 7.63
C VAL A 108 2.68 1.70 8.00
N ARG A 109 1.96 2.82 8.02
CA ARG A 109 0.51 2.84 8.30
C ARG A 109 -0.28 2.65 7.01
N ALA A 110 -1.21 1.69 6.98
CA ALA A 110 -2.13 1.50 5.87
C ALA A 110 -3.51 2.10 6.18
N HIS A 111 -4.14 2.71 5.17
CA HIS A 111 -5.51 3.22 5.25
C HIS A 111 -6.26 2.86 3.98
N VAL A 112 -7.55 2.60 4.12
CA VAL A 112 -8.48 2.46 3.00
C VAL A 112 -9.44 3.65 3.01
N ILE A 113 -9.46 4.42 1.92
CA ILE A 113 -10.30 5.62 1.81
C ILE A 113 -11.08 5.64 0.49
N PRO A 114 -12.25 6.31 0.47
CA PRO A 114 -12.97 6.65 -0.76
C PRO A 114 -12.17 7.57 -1.68
N LEU A 115 -12.51 7.60 -2.98
CA LEU A 115 -11.83 8.43 -3.98
C LEU A 115 -11.88 9.92 -3.62
N LYS A 116 -13.07 10.43 -3.27
CA LYS A 116 -13.26 11.83 -2.84
C LYS A 116 -12.39 12.21 -1.65
N LYS A 117 -12.17 11.26 -0.73
CA LYS A 117 -11.35 11.51 0.45
C LYS A 117 -9.88 11.69 0.10
N LEU A 118 -9.39 11.02 -0.96
CA LEU A 118 -8.03 11.24 -1.44
C LEU A 118 -7.86 12.69 -1.93
N VAL A 119 -8.85 13.23 -2.65
CA VAL A 119 -8.83 14.62 -3.14
C VAL A 119 -8.78 15.62 -1.98
N GLU A 120 -9.55 15.38 -0.91
CA GLU A 120 -9.47 16.19 0.31
C GLU A 120 -8.09 16.11 0.96
N VAL A 121 -7.54 14.90 1.14
CA VAL A 121 -6.22 14.67 1.74
C VAL A 121 -5.10 15.29 0.90
N TYR A 122 -5.24 15.26 -0.42
CA TYR A 122 -4.26 15.84 -1.33
C TYR A 122 -4.15 17.36 -1.19
N ASN A 123 -5.28 18.03 -0.93
CA ASN A 123 -5.35 19.48 -0.77
C ASN A 123 -5.13 19.95 0.68
N ASP A 124 -5.02 19.03 1.64
CA ASP A 124 -4.88 19.36 3.05
C ASP A 124 -3.39 19.52 3.45
N PRO A 125 -2.98 20.74 3.88
CA PRO A 125 -1.58 21.04 4.15
C PRO A 125 -0.99 20.32 5.37
N ARG A 126 -1.84 19.66 6.19
CA ARG A 126 -1.38 18.83 7.31
C ARG A 126 -0.63 17.58 6.86
N PHE A 127 -0.74 17.20 5.59
CA PHE A 127 -0.11 15.97 5.07
C PHE A 127 1.26 16.19 4.42
N GLY A 128 1.90 17.36 4.53
CA GLY A 128 3.17 17.61 3.81
C GLY A 128 4.39 16.76 4.22
N ASP A 129 4.37 16.15 5.41
CA ASP A 129 5.38 15.15 5.81
C ASP A 129 4.99 13.70 5.43
N THR A 130 3.87 13.52 4.73
CA THR A 130 3.40 12.19 4.31
C THR A 130 4.04 11.78 2.99
N LYS A 131 4.72 10.63 3.01
CA LYS A 131 5.21 9.92 1.82
C LYS A 131 4.30 8.72 1.59
N ALA A 132 3.37 8.87 0.67
CA ALA A 132 2.31 7.90 0.42
C ALA A 132 2.61 7.01 -0.79
N LEU A 133 2.39 5.71 -0.61
CA LEU A 133 2.20 4.75 -1.71
C LEU A 133 0.70 4.58 -1.92
N LEU A 134 0.21 4.96 -3.10
CA LEU A 134 -1.18 4.82 -3.49
C LEU A 134 -1.43 3.46 -4.16
N LEU A 135 -2.51 2.80 -3.78
CA LEU A 135 -2.98 1.56 -4.38
C LEU A 135 -4.41 1.75 -4.90
N PHE A 136 -4.61 1.45 -6.18
CA PHE A 136 -5.91 1.43 -6.84
C PHE A 136 -6.25 -0.01 -7.24
N GLU A 137 -7.53 -0.39 -7.20
CA GLU A 137 -7.95 -1.69 -7.74
C GLU A 137 -7.97 -1.66 -9.27
N THR A 138 -8.29 -0.50 -9.85
CA THR A 138 -8.54 -0.33 -11.29
C THR A 138 -7.92 0.96 -11.83
N PRO A 139 -7.57 1.02 -13.14
CA PRO A 139 -7.06 2.25 -13.74
C PRO A 139 -8.11 3.37 -13.80
N GLN A 140 -9.41 3.03 -13.81
CA GLN A 140 -10.52 3.98 -13.83
C GLN A 140 -10.55 4.82 -12.54
N GLU A 141 -10.32 4.19 -11.39
CA GLU A 141 -10.23 4.92 -10.11
C GLU A 141 -9.02 5.88 -10.10
N ALA A 142 -7.89 5.47 -10.69
CA ALA A 142 -6.73 6.34 -10.83
C ALA A 142 -7.02 7.52 -11.76
N LEU A 143 -7.70 7.29 -12.90
CA LEU A 143 -8.12 8.35 -13.82
C LEU A 143 -9.06 9.34 -13.12
N GLU A 144 -10.06 8.84 -12.39
CA GLU A 144 -11.05 9.69 -11.73
C GLU A 144 -10.41 10.67 -10.72
N VAL A 145 -9.44 10.21 -9.92
CA VAL A 145 -8.77 11.12 -8.97
C VAL A 145 -7.87 12.13 -9.67
N ILE A 146 -7.25 11.75 -10.80
CA ILE A 146 -6.42 12.64 -11.61
C ILE A 146 -7.30 13.74 -12.25
N GLU A 147 -8.45 13.37 -12.80
CA GLU A 147 -9.43 14.32 -13.36
C GLU A 147 -9.98 15.28 -12.28
N GLN A 148 -10.03 14.85 -11.02
CA GLN A 148 -10.40 15.68 -9.87
C GLN A 148 -9.25 16.56 -9.32
N GLY A 149 -8.09 16.58 -9.99
CA GLY A 149 -6.98 17.49 -9.68
C GLY A 149 -5.86 16.89 -8.83
N VAL A 150 -5.88 15.58 -8.56
CA VAL A 150 -4.77 14.90 -7.89
C VAL A 150 -3.65 14.66 -8.88
N LYS A 151 -2.51 15.34 -8.72
CA LYS A 151 -1.37 15.18 -9.62
C LYS A 151 -0.65 13.84 -9.39
N ILE A 152 -0.63 12.99 -10.41
CA ILE A 152 0.13 11.73 -10.46
C ILE A 152 0.97 11.73 -11.74
N ASP A 153 2.29 11.82 -11.61
CA ASP A 153 3.22 11.90 -12.75
C ASP A 153 3.51 10.52 -13.38
N GLU A 154 3.55 9.48 -12.54
CA GLU A 154 3.81 8.10 -12.94
C GLU A 154 2.84 7.14 -12.26
N LEU A 155 2.24 6.25 -13.05
CA LEU A 155 1.34 5.20 -12.62
C LEU A 155 1.94 3.84 -12.96
N ASN A 156 2.23 3.06 -11.93
CA ASN A 156 2.72 1.71 -12.08
C ASN A 156 1.54 0.73 -12.29
N ILE A 157 1.60 -0.05 -13.38
CA ILE A 157 0.58 -1.04 -13.73
C ILE A 157 1.09 -2.41 -13.29
N GLY A 158 0.59 -2.84 -12.13
CA GLY A 158 1.13 -3.97 -11.39
C GLY A 158 0.47 -5.29 -11.73
N SER A 159 -0.80 -5.41 -11.35
CA SER A 159 -1.57 -6.62 -11.66
C SER A 159 -3.06 -6.31 -11.84
N MET A 160 -3.64 -6.87 -12.90
CA MET A 160 -5.07 -6.80 -13.17
C MET A 160 -5.58 -8.21 -13.42
N ALA A 161 -6.41 -8.69 -12.49
CA ALA A 161 -6.99 -10.01 -12.52
C ALA A 161 -7.82 -10.24 -13.79
N HIS A 162 -7.75 -11.46 -14.30
CA HIS A 162 -8.61 -11.90 -15.39
C HIS A 162 -10.06 -12.00 -14.91
N SER A 163 -10.99 -11.59 -15.77
CA SER A 163 -12.43 -11.77 -15.58
C SER A 163 -13.09 -11.92 -16.94
N VAL A 164 -14.33 -12.42 -16.96
CA VAL A 164 -15.07 -12.64 -18.21
C VAL A 164 -15.16 -11.32 -18.98
N GLY A 165 -14.71 -11.35 -20.25
CA GLY A 165 -14.67 -10.18 -21.12
C GLY A 165 -13.31 -9.47 -21.19
N LYS A 166 -12.36 -9.78 -20.30
CA LYS A 166 -11.00 -9.24 -20.37
C LYS A 166 -10.08 -10.14 -21.20
N VAL A 167 -9.23 -9.52 -22.00
CA VAL A 167 -8.17 -10.16 -22.79
C VAL A 167 -6.88 -10.14 -21.99
N GLN A 168 -6.20 -11.28 -21.90
CA GLN A 168 -4.92 -11.38 -21.20
C GLN A 168 -3.77 -10.85 -22.08
N ILE A 169 -3.18 -9.73 -21.68
CA ILE A 169 -2.07 -9.08 -22.39
C ILE A 169 -0.69 -9.41 -21.80
N SER A 170 -0.65 -9.90 -20.55
CA SER A 170 0.56 -10.42 -19.92
C SER A 170 0.24 -11.46 -18.84
N ASN A 171 1.25 -12.08 -18.24
CA ASN A 171 1.06 -13.01 -17.11
C ASN A 171 0.42 -12.38 -15.86
N ALA A 172 0.40 -11.04 -15.78
CA ALA A 172 -0.14 -10.31 -14.63
C ALA A 172 -1.28 -9.36 -15.00
N LEU A 173 -1.58 -9.18 -16.29
CA LEU A 173 -2.49 -8.16 -16.78
C LEU A 173 -3.52 -8.74 -17.74
N SER A 174 -4.78 -8.57 -17.39
CA SER A 174 -5.91 -8.71 -18.29
C SER A 174 -6.66 -7.40 -18.37
N VAL A 175 -7.01 -6.97 -19.59
CA VAL A 175 -7.67 -5.69 -19.87
C VAL A 175 -8.92 -5.90 -20.72
N ASP A 176 -9.92 -5.05 -20.55
CA ASP A 176 -11.02 -4.90 -21.52
C ASP A 176 -10.85 -3.60 -22.33
N GLN A 177 -11.85 -3.29 -23.17
CA GLN A 177 -11.83 -2.07 -23.98
C GLN A 177 -11.91 -0.80 -23.12
N ASP A 178 -12.64 -0.83 -22.00
CA ASP A 178 -12.79 0.32 -21.10
C ASP A 178 -11.47 0.63 -20.40
N ASP A 179 -10.71 -0.39 -20.00
CA ASP A 179 -9.34 -0.25 -19.48
C ASP A 179 -8.43 0.38 -20.54
N VAL A 180 -8.51 -0.09 -21.80
CA VAL A 180 -7.71 0.44 -22.91
C VAL A 180 -8.01 1.93 -23.15
N GLU A 181 -9.27 2.32 -23.16
CA GLU A 181 -9.68 3.73 -23.27
C GLU A 181 -9.18 4.57 -22.09
N THR A 182 -9.20 4.00 -20.89
CA THR A 182 -8.66 4.64 -19.69
C THR A 182 -7.17 4.90 -19.81
N TYR A 183 -6.39 3.91 -20.30
CA TYR A 183 -4.95 4.10 -20.53
C TYR A 183 -4.65 5.16 -21.59
N LYS A 184 -5.48 5.29 -22.63
CA LYS A 184 -5.35 6.38 -23.61
C LYS A 184 -5.55 7.74 -22.95
N LYS A 185 -6.62 7.89 -22.15
CA LYS A 185 -6.89 9.15 -21.41
C LYS A 185 -5.75 9.49 -20.46
N LEU A 186 -5.24 8.52 -19.70
CA LEU A 186 -4.10 8.71 -18.80
C LEU A 186 -2.84 9.18 -19.55
N ARG A 187 -2.55 8.57 -20.71
CA ARG A 187 -1.46 9.01 -21.59
C ARG A 187 -1.66 10.45 -22.07
N ASP A 188 -2.87 10.79 -22.51
CA ASP A 188 -3.20 12.10 -23.05
C ASP A 188 -3.15 13.20 -21.97
N LEU A 189 -3.39 12.84 -20.70
CA LEU A 189 -3.16 13.67 -19.51
C LEU A 189 -1.68 13.77 -19.11
N GLY A 190 -0.77 13.10 -19.81
CA GLY A 190 0.67 13.14 -19.60
C GLY A 190 1.20 12.20 -18.50
N VAL A 191 0.38 11.25 -18.04
CA VAL A 191 0.78 10.27 -17.03
C VAL A 191 1.70 9.22 -17.65
N LYS A 192 2.88 9.02 -17.06
CA LYS A 192 3.78 7.94 -17.47
C LYS A 192 3.26 6.61 -16.92
N MET A 193 3.16 5.61 -17.78
CA MET A 193 2.75 4.26 -17.36
C MET A 193 3.96 3.34 -17.27
N ASP A 194 4.18 2.79 -16.09
CA ASP A 194 5.27 1.86 -15.80
C ASP A 194 4.72 0.45 -15.58
N VAL A 195 4.85 -0.42 -16.59
CA VAL A 195 4.25 -1.76 -16.54
C VAL A 195 5.24 -2.77 -15.97
N ARG A 196 5.11 -3.09 -14.67
CA ARG A 196 5.87 -4.17 -14.02
C ARG A 196 5.21 -4.66 -12.74
N LYS A 197 5.29 -5.98 -12.52
CA LYS A 197 4.69 -6.63 -11.36
C LYS A 197 5.52 -6.40 -10.10
N VAL A 198 6.83 -6.59 -10.20
CA VAL A 198 7.78 -6.35 -9.10
C VAL A 198 8.89 -5.39 -9.51
N VAL A 199 9.58 -4.83 -8.52
CA VAL A 199 10.64 -3.83 -8.70
C VAL A 199 11.79 -4.34 -9.60
N SER A 200 12.06 -5.64 -9.58
CA SER A 200 13.14 -6.28 -10.36
C SER A 200 12.78 -6.53 -11.82
N ASP A 201 11.50 -6.44 -12.21
CA ASP A 201 11.08 -6.66 -13.58
C ASP A 201 11.48 -5.47 -14.46
N SER A 202 11.82 -5.75 -15.71
CA SER A 202 12.01 -4.70 -16.71
C SER A 202 10.66 -4.05 -17.06
N PRO A 203 10.56 -2.72 -17.13
CA PRO A 203 9.34 -2.05 -17.56
C PRO A 203 8.90 -2.48 -18.96
N ALA A 204 7.61 -2.76 -19.13
CA ALA A 204 7.00 -3.02 -20.42
C ALA A 204 6.18 -1.80 -20.90
N ASP A 205 5.89 -1.78 -22.20
CA ASP A 205 5.02 -0.77 -22.81
C ASP A 205 3.60 -1.34 -22.93
N ILE A 206 2.65 -0.71 -22.25
CA ILE A 206 1.26 -1.18 -22.21
C ILE A 206 0.60 -1.19 -23.59
N PHE A 207 0.90 -0.21 -24.44
CA PHE A 207 0.26 -0.08 -25.74
C PHE A 207 0.80 -1.11 -26.71
N LYS A 208 2.09 -1.46 -26.64
CA LYS A 208 2.65 -2.58 -27.41
C LYS A 208 2.04 -3.93 -27.01
N LEU A 209 1.79 -4.14 -25.71
CA LEU A 209 1.13 -5.35 -25.21
C LEU A 209 -0.32 -5.44 -25.72
N ILE A 210 -1.04 -4.31 -25.75
CA ILE A 210 -2.41 -4.24 -26.29
C ILE A 210 -2.40 -4.45 -27.81
N GLU A 211 -1.48 -3.83 -28.55
CA GLU A 211 -1.38 -3.95 -30.01
C GLU A 211 -1.14 -5.40 -30.45
N ALA A 212 -0.26 -6.11 -29.74
CA ALA A 212 0.01 -7.53 -29.97
C ALA A 212 -1.23 -8.44 -29.77
N LYS A 213 -2.29 -7.89 -29.14
CA LYS A 213 -3.55 -8.56 -28.81
C LYS A 213 -4.77 -7.90 -29.47
N SER A 214 -4.54 -7.04 -30.46
CA SER A 214 -5.60 -6.33 -31.20
C SER A 214 -6.56 -7.27 -31.94
N ASN A 215 -6.10 -8.46 -32.33
CA ASN A 215 -6.91 -9.51 -32.94
C ASN A 215 -7.90 -10.17 -31.96
N GLU A 216 -7.75 -9.97 -30.66
CA GLU A 216 -8.63 -10.51 -29.61
C GLU A 216 -9.75 -9.54 -29.22
N GLY A 217 -9.96 -8.48 -30.03
CA GLY A 217 -11.07 -7.54 -29.89
C GLY A 217 -10.72 -6.20 -29.21
N LEU A 218 -9.47 -6.02 -28.78
CA LEU A 218 -8.97 -4.76 -28.23
C LEU A 218 -8.64 -3.75 -29.33
N LYS A 219 -9.08 -2.49 -29.17
CA LYS A 219 -8.82 -1.40 -30.12
C LYS A 219 -8.05 -0.25 -29.48
N LEU A 220 -6.88 0.05 -30.06
CA LEU A 220 -6.06 1.23 -29.76
C LEU A 220 -6.59 2.52 -30.36
#